data_AF-A0A3S4UFJ0-F1
#
_entry.id   AF-A0A3S4UFJ0-F1
#
_cell.length_a   1.000
_cell.length_b   1.000
_cell.length_c   1.000
_cell.angle_alpha   90.00
_cell.angle_beta   90.00
_cell.angle_gamma   90.00
#
_symmetry.space_group_name_H-M   'P 1'
#
loop_
_entity.id
_entity.type
_entity.pdbx_description
1 polymer ?
#
loop_
_entity_poly.entity_id
_entity_poly.type
_entity_poly.pdbx_seq_one_letter_code
_entity_poly.pdbx_strand_id
1 'polypeptide(L)'
;MPQSGEFAESYAESHKDYVHLGEASGLNCIYALDSTKEDFDHYEMLGWWSLEDYIRQNPNDPDFQEILALFRKEKEKCLRWGRETIGWATYLFRKT
;
A
#
# COMPACT_ATOMS: atom_id res chain seq x y z
N MET A 1 -1.20 -29.69 -17.70
CA MET A 1 0.22 -29.41 -17.98
C MET A 1 0.32 -28.03 -18.61
N PRO A 2 0.75 -27.00 -17.87
CA PRO A 2 1.39 -25.86 -18.50
C PRO A 2 2.78 -25.58 -17.91
N GLN A 3 3.70 -25.23 -18.79
CA GLN A 3 5.03 -24.72 -18.50
C GLN A 3 4.91 -23.36 -17.82
N SER A 4 5.45 -23.21 -16.61
CA SER A 4 5.57 -21.93 -15.90
C SER A 4 7.00 -21.42 -16.03
N GLY A 5 7.16 -20.28 -16.72
CA GLY A 5 8.41 -19.54 -16.73
C GLY A 5 8.79 -19.12 -15.31
N GLU A 6 10.02 -19.42 -14.93
CA GLU A 6 10.67 -18.90 -13.73
C GLU A 6 10.79 -17.38 -13.83
N PHE A 7 9.93 -16.66 -13.11
CA PHE A 7 10.31 -15.41 -12.46
C PHE A 7 10.09 -15.62 -10.97
N ALA A 8 11.09 -16.22 -10.30
CA ALA A 8 11.19 -16.04 -8.87
C ALA A 8 11.71 -14.61 -8.64
N GLU A 9 10.83 -13.61 -8.80
CA GLU A 9 11.07 -12.29 -8.20
C GLU A 9 11.16 -12.53 -6.70
N SER A 10 12.35 -12.34 -6.11
CA SER A 10 12.50 -12.32 -4.67
C SER A 10 11.75 -11.10 -4.14
N TYR A 11 10.52 -11.29 -3.69
CA TYR A 11 9.77 -10.25 -3.00
C TYR A 11 10.47 -9.98 -1.65
N ALA A 12 10.86 -8.73 -1.42
CA ALA A 12 11.39 -8.32 -0.13
C ALA A 12 10.24 -8.29 0.89
N GLU A 13 10.40 -9.03 1.99
CA GLU A 13 9.38 -9.19 3.03
C GLU A 13 9.55 -8.17 4.16
N SER A 14 10.69 -7.49 4.21
CA SER A 14 11.00 -6.49 5.23
C SER A 14 11.76 -5.28 4.67
N HIS A 15 11.77 -4.19 5.45
CA HIS A 15 12.54 -2.98 5.13
C HIS A 15 14.02 -3.27 4.83
N LYS A 16 14.61 -4.18 5.61
CA LYS A 16 15.99 -4.61 5.45
C LYS A 16 16.22 -5.32 4.11
N ASP A 17 15.27 -6.15 3.68
CA ASP A 17 15.40 -6.92 2.44
C ASP A 17 15.39 -6.00 1.22
N TYR A 18 14.59 -4.93 1.23
CA TYR A 18 14.60 -3.91 0.17
C TYR A 18 15.94 -3.20 0.06
N VAL A 19 16.57 -2.85 1.19
CA VAL A 19 17.91 -2.25 1.20
C VAL A 19 18.93 -3.22 0.61
N HIS A 20 18.95 -4.45 1.09
CA HIS A 20 19.89 -5.48 0.62
C HIS A 20 19.70 -5.83 -0.86
N LEU A 21 18.47 -5.85 -1.37
CA LEU A 21 18.19 -6.11 -2.78
C LEU A 21 18.80 -5.01 -3.67
N GLY A 22 18.68 -3.74 -3.26
CA GLY A 22 19.31 -2.63 -3.97
C GLY A 22 20.84 -2.69 -3.92
N GLU A 23 21.42 -3.06 -2.78
CA GLU A 23 22.87 -3.23 -2.63
C GLU A 23 23.42 -4.40 -3.45
N ALA A 24 22.72 -5.54 -3.45
CA ALA A 24 23.05 -6.69 -4.30
C ALA A 24 22.98 -6.36 -5.80
N SER A 25 22.22 -5.32 -6.16
CA SER A 25 22.12 -4.80 -7.52
C SER A 25 23.22 -3.78 -7.89
N GLY A 26 24.23 -3.60 -7.03
CA GLY A 26 25.37 -2.70 -7.27
C GLY A 26 25.06 -1.22 -7.03
N LEU A 27 23.99 -0.91 -6.28
CA LEU A 27 23.66 0.44 -5.86
C LEU A 27 24.05 0.64 -4.39
N ASN A 28 24.28 1.89 -3.98
CA ASN A 28 24.49 2.22 -2.57
C ASN A 28 23.21 2.84 -1.99
N CYS A 29 22.63 2.24 -0.95
CA CYS A 29 21.50 2.84 -0.23
C CYS A 29 22.01 4.02 0.59
N ILE A 30 21.55 5.23 0.30
CA ILE A 30 22.02 6.45 0.97
C ILE A 30 20.97 7.04 1.91
N TYR A 31 19.70 6.65 1.76
CA TYR A 31 18.61 7.10 2.60
C TYR A 31 17.44 6.13 2.52
N ALA A 32 16.78 5.89 3.65
CA ALA A 32 15.56 5.13 3.74
C ALA A 32 14.62 5.79 4.76
N LEU A 33 13.32 5.83 4.43
CA LEU A 33 12.27 6.37 5.28
C LEU A 33 11.10 5.40 5.29
N ASP A 34 10.81 4.82 6.46
CA ASP A 34 9.68 3.92 6.67
C ASP A 34 8.44 4.72 7.07
N SER A 35 7.26 4.31 6.59
CA SER A 35 6.00 4.92 6.99
C SER A 35 5.72 4.64 8.45
N THR A 36 5.29 5.67 9.18
CA THR A 36 4.78 5.50 10.54
C THR A 36 3.34 4.98 10.53
N LYS A 37 2.84 4.55 11.69
CA LYS A 37 1.42 4.20 11.84
C LYS A 37 0.53 5.42 11.62
N GLU A 38 1.03 6.60 11.96
CA GLU A 38 0.36 7.88 11.74
C GLU A 38 0.25 8.22 10.25
N ASP A 39 1.28 7.93 9.45
CA ASP A 39 1.23 8.10 7.99
C ASP A 39 0.20 7.17 7.36
N PHE A 40 0.14 5.91 7.82
CA PHE A 40 -0.88 4.93 7.44
C PHE A 40 -2.28 5.43 7.75
N ASP A 41 -2.52 5.86 9.00
CA ASP A 41 -3.81 6.39 9.43
C ASP A 41 -4.20 7.62 8.61
N HIS A 42 -3.27 8.54 8.38
CA HIS A 42 -3.57 9.75 7.62
C HIS A 42 -4.03 9.43 6.18
N TYR A 43 -3.32 8.53 5.50
CA TYR A 43 -3.68 8.10 4.15
C TYR A 43 -5.08 7.45 4.10
N GLU A 44 -5.35 6.50 4.98
CA GLU A 44 -6.63 5.77 4.99
C GLU A 44 -7.81 6.67 5.37
N MET A 45 -7.63 7.54 6.37
CA MET A 45 -8.70 8.47 6.79
C MET A 45 -9.06 9.47 5.69
N LEU A 46 -8.08 9.94 4.89
CA LEU A 46 -8.35 10.81 3.75
C LEU A 46 -9.18 10.11 2.67
N GLY A 47 -8.91 8.82 2.42
CA GLY A 47 -9.72 8.00 1.53
C GLY A 47 -11.16 7.86 2.01
N TRP A 48 -11.35 7.59 3.30
CA TRP A 48 -12.69 7.45 3.89
C TRP A 48 -13.47 8.76 3.85
N TRP A 49 -12.82 9.87 4.20
CA TRP A 49 -13.44 11.19 4.17
C TRP A 49 -13.88 11.57 2.75
N SER A 50 -13.01 11.36 1.77
CA SER A 50 -13.31 11.66 0.36
C SER A 50 -14.51 10.86 -0.14
N LEU A 51 -14.60 9.58 0.24
CA LEU A 51 -15.69 8.71 -0.20
C LEU A 51 -17.02 9.01 0.50
N GLU A 52 -16.98 9.32 1.80
CA GLU A 52 -18.19 9.80 2.50
C GLU A 52 -18.71 11.10 1.89
N ASP A 53 -17.82 12.02 1.53
CA ASP A 53 -18.21 13.27 0.88
C ASP A 53 -18.79 13.04 -0.52
N TYR A 54 -18.19 12.14 -1.31
CA TYR A 54 -18.72 11.73 -2.62
C TYR A 54 -20.14 11.18 -2.53
N ILE A 55 -20.37 10.22 -1.63
CA ILE A 55 -21.67 9.57 -1.42
C ILE A 55 -22.72 10.60 -1.02
N ARG A 56 -22.36 11.54 -0.14
CA ARG A 56 -23.26 12.62 0.29
C ARG A 56 -23.66 13.56 -0.85
N GLN A 57 -22.74 13.85 -1.76
CA GLN A 57 -22.96 14.77 -2.88
C GLN A 57 -23.66 14.11 -4.08
N ASN A 58 -23.56 12.78 -4.22
CA ASN A 58 -24.05 12.04 -5.37
C ASN A 58 -25.07 10.94 -4.98
N PRO A 59 -26.21 11.28 -4.35
CA PRO A 59 -27.17 10.28 -3.87
C PRO A 59 -27.89 9.48 -4.96
N ASN A 60 -27.87 9.97 -6.21
CA ASN A 60 -28.51 9.34 -7.37
C ASN A 60 -27.51 8.62 -8.29
N ASP A 61 -26.27 8.44 -7.83
CA ASP A 61 -25.28 7.66 -8.57
C ASP A 61 -25.82 6.23 -8.79
N PRO A 62 -25.83 5.70 -10.03
CA PRO A 62 -26.31 4.36 -10.31
C PRO A 62 -25.54 3.27 -9.55
N ASP A 63 -24.28 3.52 -9.22
CA ASP A 63 -23.36 2.58 -8.57
C ASP A 63 -23.28 2.82 -7.05
N PHE A 64 -24.10 3.72 -6.50
CA PHE A 64 -24.07 4.13 -5.09
C PHE A 64 -24.00 2.96 -4.10
N GLN A 65 -24.82 1.92 -4.32
CA GLN A 65 -24.87 0.76 -3.43
C GLN A 65 -23.61 -0.10 -3.51
N GLU A 66 -23.02 -0.24 -4.69
CA GLU A 66 -21.77 -0.96 -4.89
C GLU A 66 -20.60 -0.22 -4.23
N ILE A 67 -20.52 1.09 -4.45
CA ILE A 67 -19.52 1.97 -3.84
C ILE A 67 -19.59 1.90 -2.32
N LEU A 68 -20.80 1.98 -1.75
CA LEU A 68 -21.01 1.92 -0.30
C LEU A 68 -20.65 0.54 0.28
N ALA A 69 -20.96 -0.54 -0.44
CA ALA A 69 -20.61 -1.90 -0.02
C ALA A 69 -19.09 -2.12 -0.02
N LEU A 70 -18.41 -1.69 -1.09
CA LEU A 70 -16.96 -1.75 -1.20
C LEU A 70 -16.31 -0.92 -0.08
N PHE A 71 -16.78 0.31 0.14
CA PHE A 71 -16.26 1.17 1.21
C PHE A 71 -16.30 0.50 2.57
N ARG A 72 -17.47 -0.04 2.96
CA ARG A 72 -17.66 -0.71 4.26
C ARG A 72 -16.72 -1.90 4.40
N LYS A 73 -16.55 -2.68 3.34
CA LYS A 73 -15.65 -3.84 3.32
C LYS A 73 -14.19 -3.45 3.49
N GLU A 74 -13.71 -2.46 2.74
CA GLU A 74 -12.31 -2.02 2.82
C GLU A 74 -12.01 -1.31 4.15
N LYS A 75 -12.96 -0.51 4.66
CA LYS A 75 -12.87 0.09 6.00
C LYS A 75 -12.74 -0.96 7.10
N GLU A 76 -13.58 -2.00 7.09
CA GLU A 76 -13.52 -3.12 8.05
C GLU A 76 -12.16 -3.84 7.96
N LYS A 77 -11.66 -4.12 6.75
CA LYS A 77 -10.35 -4.75 6.55
C LYS A 77 -9.22 -3.90 7.11
N CYS A 78 -9.20 -2.61 6.76
CA CYS A 78 -8.20 -1.66 7.22
C CYS A 78 -8.18 -1.59 8.75
N LEU A 79 -9.35 -1.49 9.40
CA LEU A 79 -9.46 -1.45 10.85
C LEU A 79 -8.96 -2.73 11.53
N ARG A 80 -9.14 -3.88 10.89
CA ARG A 80 -8.81 -5.19 11.46
C ARG A 80 -7.36 -5.61 11.25
N TRP A 81 -6.78 -5.27 10.10
CA TRP A 81 -5.47 -5.78 9.70
C TRP A 81 -4.49 -4.69 9.24
N GLY A 82 -4.98 -3.56 8.72
CA GLY A 82 -4.17 -2.58 7.97
C GLY A 82 -2.85 -2.22 8.64
N ARG A 83 -2.93 -1.70 9.88
CA ARG A 83 -1.79 -1.20 10.66
C ARG A 83 -0.69 -2.21 10.95
N GLU A 84 -1.00 -3.51 10.92
CA GLU A 84 -0.08 -4.57 11.33
C GLU A 84 0.39 -5.42 10.14
N THR A 85 -0.22 -5.25 8.96
CA THR A 85 0.06 -6.11 7.79
C THR A 85 0.72 -5.39 6.62
N ILE A 86 0.52 -4.07 6.48
CA ILE A 86 0.99 -3.31 5.32
C ILE A 86 1.61 -2.00 5.80
N GLY A 87 2.77 -1.69 5.25
CA GLY A 87 3.43 -0.40 5.35
C GLY A 87 4.05 -0.03 4.01
N TRP A 88 4.58 1.18 3.92
CA TRP A 88 5.35 1.61 2.75
C TRP A 88 6.62 2.31 3.20
N ALA A 89 7.62 2.30 2.34
CA ALA A 89 8.88 2.99 2.61
C ALA A 89 9.40 3.62 1.32
N THR A 90 10.13 4.71 1.47
CA THR A 90 10.90 5.33 0.40
C THR A 90 12.36 4.98 0.57
N TYR A 91 12.99 4.49 -0.49
CA TYR A 91 14.42 4.19 -0.53
C TYR A 91 15.08 5.03 -1.61
N LEU A 92 16.21 5.66 -1.27
CA LEU A 92 17.04 6.39 -2.21
C LEU A 92 18.38 5.68 -2.37
N PHE A 93 18.64 5.27 -3.61
CA PHE A 93 19.86 4.61 -4.00
C PHE A 93 20.70 5.52 -4.89
N ARG A 94 22.02 5.40 -4.76
CA ARG A 94 22.98 6.04 -5.65
C ARG A 94 23.68 4.98 -6.49
N LYS A 95 23.72 5.19 -7.80
CA LYS A 95 24.59 4.43 -8.69
C LYS A 95 26.01 4.97 -8.56
N THR A 96 26.93 4.09 -8.16
CA THR A 96 28.38 4.33 -8.21
C THR A 96 28.91 4.30 -9.63
#